data_AF-A0A949MFV6-F1
#
_entry.id   AF-A0A949MFV6-F1
#
_cell.length_a   1.000
_cell.length_b   1.000
_cell.length_c   1.000
_cell.angle_alpha   90.00
_cell.angle_beta   90.00
_cell.angle_gamma   90.00
#
_symmetry.space_group_name_H-M   'P 1'
#
loop_
_entity.id
_entity.type
_entity.pdbx_description
1 polymer ?
#
loop_
_entity_poly.entity_id
_entity_poly.type
_entity_poly.pdbx_seq_one_letter_code
_entity_poly.pdbx_strand_id
1 'polypeptide(L)' 'HAPVTFKCTHCSEVMCSSCVHVLRRKGGQPLFLCPLCSHKCQRLGGEKKKKAFMEFLQRTAKLPWAYLAGRSKRDE' A
#
# COMPACT_ATOMS: atom_id res chain seq x y z
N HIS A 1 -18.95 -23.59 6.06
CA HIS A 1 -18.84 -22.66 4.90
C HIS A 1 -17.70 -21.68 5.17
N ALA A 2 -16.70 -21.59 4.29
CA ALA A 2 -15.58 -20.66 4.43
C ALA A 2 -15.96 -19.25 3.93
N PRO A 3 -15.42 -18.16 4.53
CA PRO A 3 -15.75 -16.81 4.11
C PRO A 3 -15.20 -16.50 2.71
N VAL A 4 -16.02 -15.82 1.92
CA VAL A 4 -15.63 -15.27 0.61
C VAL A 4 -14.68 -14.11 0.85
N THR A 5 -13.46 -14.22 0.33
CA THR A 5 -12.37 -13.26 0.61
C THR A 5 -11.75 -12.67 -0.65
N PHE A 6 -11.98 -13.28 -1.82
CA PHE A 6 -11.38 -12.89 -3.09
C PHE A 6 -12.43 -12.71 -4.17
N LYS A 7 -12.20 -11.77 -5.08
CA LYS A 7 -12.97 -11.56 -6.30
C LYS A 7 -12.02 -11.49 -7.50
N CYS A 8 -12.31 -12.25 -8.54
CA CYS A 8 -11.55 -12.14 -9.79
C CYS A 8 -11.88 -10.83 -10.52
N THR A 9 -10.87 -10.17 -11.11
CA THR A 9 -11.09 -8.94 -11.88
C THR A 9 -11.61 -9.21 -13.30
N HIS A 10 -11.47 -10.43 -13.81
CA HIS A 10 -11.84 -10.78 -15.19
C HIS A 10 -13.20 -11.46 -15.28
N CYS A 11 -13.42 -12.56 -14.55
CA CYS A 11 -14.70 -13.27 -14.54
C CYS A 11 -15.67 -12.79 -13.45
N SER A 12 -15.26 -11.86 -12.58
CA SER A 12 -16.04 -11.36 -11.44
C SER A 12 -16.46 -12.40 -10.38
N GLU A 13 -15.99 -13.64 -10.52
CA GLU A 13 -16.27 -14.76 -9.62
C GLU A 13 -15.75 -14.49 -8.20
N VAL A 14 -16.56 -14.85 -7.21
CA VAL A 14 -16.28 -14.64 -5.79
C VAL A 14 -15.85 -15.94 -5.13
N MET A 15 -14.70 -15.91 -4.45
CA MET A 15 -13.98 -17.11 -4.06
C MET A 15 -13.52 -17.07 -2.61
N CYS A 16 -13.43 -18.26 -2.02
CA CYS A 16 -12.85 -18.48 -0.71
C CYS A 16 -11.31 -18.53 -0.77
N SER A 17 -10.62 -18.45 0.37
CA SER A 17 -9.15 -18.48 0.41
C SER A 17 -8.52 -19.84 0.05
N SER A 18 -9.24 -20.94 0.23
CA SER A 18 -8.81 -22.27 -0.23
C SER A 18 -9.13 -22.54 -1.70
N CYS A 19 -10.07 -21.77 -2.28
CA CYS A 19 -10.54 -21.93 -3.65
C CYS A 19 -9.62 -21.24 -4.68
N VAL A 20 -8.66 -20.43 -4.23
CA VAL A 20 -7.77 -19.64 -5.10
C VAL A 20 -6.41 -20.31 -5.26
N HIS A 21 -5.80 -20.19 -6.44
CA HIS A 21 -4.43 -20.63 -6.66
C HIS A 21 -3.45 -19.62 -6.05
N VAL A 22 -2.60 -20.11 -5.14
CA VAL A 22 -1.60 -19.29 -4.44
C VAL A 22 -0.23 -19.54 -5.05
N LEU A 23 0.30 -18.54 -5.76
CA LEU A 23 1.65 -18.57 -6.30
C LEU A 23 2.59 -17.80 -5.36
N ARG A 24 3.49 -18.53 -4.68
CA ARG A 24 4.49 -17.95 -3.78
C ARG A 24 5.72 -17.52 -4.60
N ARG A 25 5.97 -16.22 -4.67
CA ARG A 25 7.16 -15.66 -5.32
C ARG A 25 8.30 -15.56 -4.31
N LYS A 26 9.53 -15.93 -4.70
CA LYS A 26 10.72 -15.76 -3.84
C LYS A 26 10.90 -14.27 -3.53
N GLY A 27 10.95 -13.91 -2.25
CA GLY A 27 11.14 -12.53 -1.77
C GLY A 27 9.95 -11.57 -1.98
N GLY A 28 8.79 -12.07 -2.42
CA GLY A 28 7.63 -11.23 -2.76
C GLY A 28 6.35 -11.61 -2.02
N GLN A 29 5.32 -10.76 -2.16
CA GLN A 29 3.98 -11.08 -1.68
C GLN A 29 3.38 -12.24 -2.51
N PRO A 30 2.64 -13.17 -1.89
CA PRO A 30 1.97 -14.25 -2.61
C PRO A 30 0.95 -13.66 -3.59
N LEU A 31 0.94 -14.19 -4.81
CA LEU A 31 -0.06 -13.83 -5.81
C LEU A 31 -1.24 -14.79 -5.73
N PHE A 32 -2.44 -14.23 -5.71
CA PHE A 32 -3.69 -15.00 -5.74
C PHE A 32 -4.25 -14.97 -7.15
N LEU A 33 -4.49 -16.15 -7.71
CA LEU A 33 -4.97 -16.37 -9.07
C LEU A 33 -6.29 -17.13 -9.04
N CYS A 34 -7.15 -16.83 -10.02
CA CYS A 34 -8.42 -17.54 -10.20
C CYS A 34 -8.16 -18.91 -10.85
N PRO A 35 -8.78 -20.01 -10.38
CA PRO A 35 -8.68 -21.33 -11.00
C PRO A 35 -9.36 -21.42 -12.37
N LEU A 36 -10.31 -20.54 -12.69
CA LEU A 36 -11.08 -20.62 -13.93
C LEU A 36 -10.38 -19.90 -15.09
N CYS A 37 -9.76 -18.76 -14.82
CA CYS A 37 -9.22 -17.88 -15.86
C CYS A 37 -7.73 -17.55 -15.66
N SER A 38 -7.09 -18.06 -14.60
CA SER A 38 -5.68 -17.78 -14.25
C SER A 38 -5.32 -16.30 -14.13
N HIS A 39 -6.32 -15.40 -14.07
CA HIS A 39 -6.11 -13.97 -13.83
C HIS A 39 -6.00 -13.67 -12.34
N LYS A 40 -5.44 -12.50 -12.05
CA LYS A 40 -5.23 -11.99 -10.69
C LYS A 40 -6.56 -11.78 -9.96
N CYS A 41 -6.62 -12.25 -8.71
CA CYS A 41 -7.75 -11.99 -7.81
C CYS A 41 -7.45 -10.81 -6.89
N GLN A 42 -8.45 -9.96 -6.68
CA GLN A 42 -8.43 -8.89 -5.69
C GLN A 42 -9.05 -9.38 -4.38
N ARG A 43 -8.45 -9.00 -3.24
CA ARG A 43 -9.04 -9.27 -1.92
C ARG A 43 -10.17 -8.30 -1.65
N LEU A 44 -11.32 -8.81 -1.20
CA LEU A 44 -12.49 -8.00 -0.85
C LEU A 44 -12.38 -7.38 0.55
N GLY A 45 -11.56 -7.94 1.46
CA GLY A 45 -11.46 -7.51 2.86
C GLY A 45 -10.08 -6.98 3.25
N GLY A 46 -9.62 -5.87 2.65
CA GLY A 46 -8.24 -5.40 2.83
C GLY A 46 -8.07 -3.89 2.89
N GLU A 47 -8.84 -3.18 3.71
CA GLU A 47 -8.54 -1.79 4.07
C GLU A 47 -7.27 -1.73 4.93
N LYS A 48 -6.10 -1.69 4.30
CA LYS A 48 -4.86 -1.34 5.01
C LYS A 48 -4.83 0.17 5.23
N LYS A 49 -5.46 0.65 6.31
CA LYS A 49 -5.17 1.99 6.86
C LYS A 49 -3.68 2.06 7.24
N LYS A 50 -2.88 2.74 6.43
CA LYS A 50 -1.53 3.18 6.80
C LYS A 50 -1.46 4.71 6.71
N LYS A 51 -1.98 5.40 7.72
CA LYS A 51 -1.89 6.86 7.86
C LYS A 51 -1.54 7.23 9.31
N ALA A 52 -0.34 6.85 9.78
CA ALA A 52 0.11 7.29 11.11
C ALA A 52 1.64 7.45 11.23
N PHE A 53 2.43 6.75 10.40
CA PHE A 53 3.89 6.72 10.58
C PHE A 53 4.65 7.89 9.92
N MET A 54 4.04 8.63 8.99
CA MET A 54 4.69 9.75 8.28
C MET A 54 4.34 11.14 8.81
N GLU A 55 3.44 11.26 9.78
CA GLU A 55 3.07 12.59 10.34
C GLU A 55 4.06 13.04 11.42
N PHE A 56 4.65 12.07 12.15
CA PHE A 56 5.52 12.37 13.29
C PHE A 56 6.89 12.94 12.88
N LEU A 57 7.43 12.57 11.71
CA LEU A 57 8.74 13.05 11.26
C LEU A 57 8.74 14.49 10.72
N GLN A 58 7.59 15.03 10.31
CA GLN A 58 7.51 16.39 9.76
C GLN A 58 7.60 17.48 10.83
N ARG A 59 7.34 17.15 12.11
CA ARG A 59 7.39 18.13 13.21
C ARG A 59 8.81 18.52 13.62
N THR A 60 9.80 17.68 13.39
CA THR A 60 11.16 17.88 13.95
C THR A 60 12.12 18.59 12.99
N ALA A 61 11.81 18.68 11.69
CA ALA A 61 12.76 19.18 10.67
C ALA A 61 12.56 20.64 10.24
N LYS A 62 11.70 21.41 10.92
CA LYS A 62 11.43 22.81 10.55
C LYS A 62 12.14 23.80 11.46
N LEU A 63 13.47 23.85 11.35
CA LEU A 63 14.26 25.03 11.70
C LEU A 63 15.16 25.38 10.51
N PRO A 64 14.71 26.26 9.59
CA PRO A 64 15.59 26.76 8.54
C PRO A 64 16.64 27.69 9.17
N TRP A 65 17.91 27.32 9.01
CA TRP A 65 19.11 28.04 9.45
C TRP A 65 19.21 29.50 8.97
N ALA A 66 18.38 29.91 8.00
CA ALA A 66 18.35 31.24 7.42
C ALA A 66 18.00 32.36 8.44
N TYR A 67 17.47 32.04 9.62
CA TYR A 67 17.15 33.05 10.63
C TYR A 67 18.37 33.55 11.43
N LEU A 68 19.51 32.84 11.41
CA LEU A 68 20.67 33.19 12.24
C LEU A 68 21.84 33.85 11.49
N ALA A 69 21.83 33.92 10.15
CA ALA A 69 23.09 34.09 9.39
C ALA A 69 23.18 35.23 8.36
N GLY A 70 22.22 36.18 8.21
CA GLY A 70 22.52 37.26 7.24
C GLY A 70 21.45 38.30 6.94
N ARG A 71 21.29 39.30 7.81
CA ARG A 71 20.67 40.57 7.42
C ARG A 71 21.53 41.76 7.83
N SER A 72 22.73 41.85 7.25
CA SER A 72 23.51 43.09 7.17
C SER A 72 23.86 43.40 5.71
N LYS A 73 23.43 44.59 5.28
CA LYS A 73 23.96 45.42 4.18
C LYS A 73 23.56 45.08 2.73
N ARG A 74 22.77 45.98 2.13
CA ARG A 74 22.98 46.44 0.74
C ARG A 74 22.37 47.83 0.54
N ASP A 75 23.26 48.81 0.43
CA ASP A 75 23.05 50.17 -0.04
C ASP A 75 22.91 50.18 -1.58
N GLU A 76 21.92 50.89 -2.11
CA GLU A 76 22.02 51.83 -3.24
C GLU A 76 20.83 52.80 -3.22
#